data_AF-A0A6A6WNQ1-F1
#
_entry.id   AF-A0A6A6WNQ1-F1
#
_cell.length_a   1.000
_cell.length_b   1.000
_cell.length_c   1.000
_cell.angle_alpha   90.00
_cell.angle_beta   90.00
_cell.angle_gamma   90.00
#
_symmetry.space_group_name_H-M   'P 1'
#
loop_
_entity.id
_entity.type
_entity.pdbx_description
1 polymer ?
#
loop_
_entity_poly.entity_id
_entity_poly.type
_entity_poly.pdbx_seq_one_letter_code
_entity_poly.pdbx_strand_id
1 'polypeptide(L)'
;MAEVSHTLSGQYCHYFRPKEGAQCHPKHETHLSVEGDGDFGFHGTVPWERWQLLNFYYHVFQQSAFDPRAMLQARRSEDPGALEQYLETVVPNFQKKIGNPYLADAMFPKLKSRITFHSGRMVCYCVLHNTVGPEGLDW
;
A
#
# COMPACT_ATOMS: atom_id res chain seq x y z
N MET A 1 -0.03 3.80 -6.31
CA MET A 1 0.21 5.26 -6.46
C MET A 1 -0.97 6.05 -5.92
N ALA A 2 -2.16 5.98 -6.54
CA ALA A 2 -3.33 6.73 -6.09
C ALA A 2 -3.69 6.47 -4.62
N GLU A 3 -3.82 5.20 -4.18
CA GLU A 3 -4.20 4.88 -2.78
C GLU A 3 -3.22 5.45 -1.74
N VAL A 4 -1.90 5.33 -1.99
CA VAL A 4 -0.86 5.80 -1.07
C VAL A 4 -0.81 7.32 -1.03
N SER A 5 -0.79 7.99 -2.18
CA SER A 5 -0.81 9.46 -2.25
C SER A 5 -2.09 10.00 -1.62
N HIS A 6 -3.22 9.34 -1.86
CA HIS A 6 -4.52 9.68 -1.29
C HIS A 6 -4.53 9.52 0.24
N THR A 7 -4.04 8.39 0.76
CA THR A 7 -3.92 8.15 2.21
C THR A 7 -3.01 9.18 2.88
N LEU A 8 -1.89 9.54 2.25
CA LEU A 8 -0.92 10.48 2.80
C LEU A 8 -1.29 11.95 2.61
N SER A 9 -2.24 12.26 1.72
CA SER A 9 -2.65 13.65 1.44
C SER A 9 -3.25 14.37 2.65
N GLY A 10 -3.74 13.62 3.65
CA GLY A 10 -4.49 14.17 4.78
C GLY A 10 -5.84 14.78 4.38
N GLN A 11 -6.24 14.65 3.11
CA GLN A 11 -7.49 15.19 2.59
C GLN A 11 -8.65 14.24 2.90
N TYR A 12 -9.85 14.81 3.00
CA TYR A 12 -11.04 14.04 3.25
C TYR A 12 -11.50 13.30 1.99
N CYS A 13 -11.85 12.03 2.14
CA CYS A 13 -12.52 11.26 1.11
C CYS A 13 -13.76 10.56 1.67
N HIS A 14 -14.88 10.71 0.96
CA HIS A 14 -16.13 10.05 1.31
C HIS A 14 -16.00 8.51 1.35
N TYR A 15 -15.05 7.94 0.61
CA TYR A 15 -14.82 6.50 0.55
C TYR A 15 -13.96 5.95 1.69
N PHE A 16 -13.36 6.82 2.53
CA PHE A 16 -12.76 6.38 3.81
C PHE A 16 -13.82 6.01 4.85
N ARG A 17 -15.11 6.23 4.57
CA ARG A 17 -16.17 5.73 5.45
C ARG A 17 -16.39 4.25 5.20
N PRO A 18 -16.49 3.42 6.26
CA PRO A 18 -16.96 2.04 6.11
C PRO A 18 -18.33 2.06 5.44
N LYS A 19 -18.45 1.45 4.26
CA LYS A 19 -19.73 1.29 3.56
C LYS A 19 -20.21 -0.13 3.77
N GLU A 20 -21.46 -0.28 4.22
CA GLU A 20 -22.09 -1.61 4.26
C GLU A 20 -22.04 -2.25 2.87
N GLY A 21 -21.56 -3.48 2.79
CA GLY A 21 -21.42 -4.22 1.54
C GLY A 21 -20.20 -3.88 0.67
N ALA A 22 -19.33 -2.95 1.06
CA ALA A 22 -18.08 -2.69 0.34
C ALA A 22 -17.03 -3.79 0.63
N GLN A 23 -17.15 -4.91 -0.09
CA GLN A 23 -16.23 -6.05 0.01
C GLN A 23 -14.81 -5.75 -0.52
N CYS A 24 -14.63 -4.61 -1.20
CA CYS A 24 -13.36 -4.18 -1.78
C CYS A 24 -12.41 -3.49 -0.79
N HIS A 25 -12.84 -3.23 0.46
CA HIS A 25 -12.02 -2.69 1.54
C HIS A 25 -12.10 -3.54 2.81
N PRO A 26 -11.03 -3.63 3.60
CA PRO A 26 -11.10 -4.20 4.93
C PRO A 26 -12.11 -3.47 5.83
N LYS A 27 -12.80 -4.21 6.71
CA LYS A 27 -13.84 -3.67 7.61
C LYS A 27 -13.36 -2.49 8.48
N HIS A 28 -12.10 -2.53 8.90
CA HIS A 28 -11.50 -1.57 9.82
C HIS A 28 -10.47 -0.66 9.14
N GLU A 29 -10.31 -0.78 7.83
CA GLU A 29 -9.32 -0.03 7.07
C GLU A 29 -9.85 0.26 5.67
N THR A 30 -10.17 1.52 5.43
CA THR A 30 -10.90 2.00 4.25
C THR A 30 -10.03 2.83 3.31
N HIS A 31 -8.79 3.11 3.69
CA HIS A 31 -7.86 3.92 2.89
C HIS A 31 -7.14 3.07 1.82
N LEU A 32 -7.00 1.77 2.05
CA LEU A 32 -6.45 0.82 1.09
C LEU A 32 -7.53 -0.19 0.65
N SER A 33 -7.49 -0.58 -0.61
CA SER A 33 -8.28 -1.74 -1.08
C SER A 33 -7.77 -3.03 -0.43
N VAL A 34 -8.58 -4.09 -0.41
CA VAL A 34 -8.13 -5.41 0.08
C VAL A 34 -6.95 -5.92 -0.76
N GLU A 35 -6.93 -5.63 -2.06
CA GLU A 35 -5.80 -5.94 -2.94
C GLU A 35 -4.55 -5.18 -2.51
N GLY A 36 -4.65 -3.86 -2.28
CA GLY A 36 -3.52 -3.06 -1.79
C GLY A 36 -3.04 -3.47 -0.40
N ASP A 37 -3.97 -3.81 0.50
CA ASP A 37 -3.64 -4.21 1.87
C ASP A 37 -2.82 -5.51 1.89
N GLY A 38 -3.20 -6.49 1.07
CA GLY A 38 -2.47 -7.74 0.91
C GLY A 38 -1.19 -7.61 0.08
N ASP A 39 -1.31 -7.09 -1.14
CA ASP A 39 -0.23 -7.15 -2.14
C ASP A 39 0.97 -6.27 -1.77
N PHE A 40 0.77 -5.25 -0.93
CA PHE A 40 1.85 -4.33 -0.52
C PHE A 40 2.34 -4.56 0.91
N GLY A 41 1.88 -5.64 1.57
CA GLY A 41 2.37 -6.04 2.89
C GLY A 41 1.81 -5.24 4.06
N PHE A 42 0.67 -4.56 3.86
CA PHE A 42 -0.04 -3.84 4.93
C PHE A 42 -0.89 -4.77 5.81
N HIS A 43 -1.22 -5.96 5.32
CA HIS A 43 -1.97 -6.95 6.05
C HIS A 43 -1.27 -7.37 7.35
N GLY A 44 -1.99 -7.29 8.47
CA GLY A 44 -1.46 -7.66 9.79
C GLY A 44 -0.39 -6.71 10.33
N THR A 45 -0.30 -5.48 9.82
CA THR A 45 0.62 -4.46 10.33
C THR A 45 0.00 -3.67 11.48
N VAL A 46 0.84 -3.27 12.45
CA VAL A 46 0.43 -2.32 13.50
C VAL A 46 0.47 -0.88 12.97
N PRO A 47 -0.16 0.12 13.64
CA PRO A 47 -0.24 1.49 13.12
C PRO A 47 1.11 2.12 12.73
N TRP A 48 2.17 1.86 13.50
CA TRP A 48 3.52 2.36 13.17
C TRP A 48 4.08 1.73 11.89
N GLU A 49 3.98 0.40 11.75
CA GLU A 49 4.44 -0.36 10.57
C GLU A 49 3.68 0.09 9.31
N ARG A 50 2.38 0.30 9.45
CA ARG A 50 1.51 0.81 8.40
C ARG A 50 1.94 2.21 7.94
N TRP A 51 2.20 3.10 8.90
CA TRP A 51 2.71 4.45 8.59
C TRP A 51 4.06 4.40 7.87
N GLN A 52 4.97 3.52 8.29
CA GLN A 52 6.26 3.33 7.62
C GLN A 52 6.10 2.80 6.20
N LEU A 53 5.22 1.82 5.96
CA LEU A 53 4.95 1.31 4.62
C LEU A 53 4.36 2.38 3.70
N LEU A 54 3.42 3.20 4.19
CA LEU A 54 2.86 4.31 3.40
C LEU A 54 3.96 5.28 2.96
N ASN A 55 4.81 5.71 3.88
CA ASN A 55 5.93 6.61 3.58
C ASN A 55 6.96 5.97 2.65
N PHE A 56 7.24 4.69 2.85
CA PHE A 56 8.14 3.93 1.98
C PHE A 56 7.62 3.88 0.54
N TYR A 57 6.38 3.48 0.31
CA TYR A 57 5.83 3.42 -1.05
C TYR A 57 5.72 4.81 -1.67
N TYR A 58 5.42 5.85 -0.89
CA TYR A 58 5.46 7.23 -1.36
C TYR A 58 6.86 7.62 -1.85
N HIS A 59 7.90 7.24 -1.12
CA HIS A 59 9.29 7.44 -1.53
C HIS A 59 9.67 6.63 -2.78
N VAL A 60 9.25 5.37 -2.87
CA VAL A 60 9.45 4.50 -4.04
C VAL A 60 8.86 5.15 -5.29
N PHE A 61 7.63 5.67 -5.22
CA PHE A 61 6.97 6.29 -6.38
C PHE A 61 7.63 7.58 -6.88
N GLN A 62 8.53 8.17 -6.10
CA GLN A 62 9.31 9.35 -6.49
C GLN A 62 10.70 9.02 -7.05
N GLN A 63 11.13 7.75 -6.98
CA GLN A 63 12.43 7.36 -7.51
C GLN A 63 12.41 7.37 -9.04
N SER A 64 13.49 7.85 -9.65
CA SER A 64 13.65 7.84 -11.11
C SER A 64 13.69 6.42 -11.70
N ALA A 65 14.15 5.45 -10.91
CA ALA A 65 14.19 4.03 -11.26
C ALA A 65 12.83 3.33 -11.14
N PHE A 66 11.80 4.02 -10.63
CA PHE A 66 10.48 3.43 -10.47
C PHE A 66 9.79 3.21 -11.83
N ASP A 67 9.47 1.96 -12.13
CA ASP A 67 8.65 1.57 -13.27
C ASP A 67 7.34 0.90 -12.79
N PRO A 68 6.17 1.54 -13.00
CA PRO A 68 4.88 0.97 -12.58
C PRO A 68 4.55 -0.36 -13.26
N ARG A 69 5.03 -0.61 -14.48
CA ARG A 69 4.80 -1.88 -15.20
C ARG A 69 5.66 -2.99 -14.62
N ALA A 70 6.93 -2.71 -14.35
CA ALA A 70 7.83 -3.67 -13.70
C ALA A 70 7.33 -4.06 -12.30
N MET A 71 6.87 -3.08 -11.50
CA MET A 71 6.27 -3.36 -10.19
C MET A 71 5.02 -4.24 -10.32
N LEU A 72 4.14 -3.95 -11.28
CA LEU A 72 2.94 -4.75 -11.54
C LEU A 72 3.29 -6.19 -11.94
N GLN A 73 4.32 -6.37 -12.76
CA GLN A 73 4.81 -7.68 -13.18
C GLN A 73 5.42 -8.45 -11.99
N ALA A 74 6.28 -7.80 -11.20
CA ALA A 74 6.87 -8.38 -9.99
C ALA A 74 5.78 -8.85 -9.00
N ARG A 75 4.72 -8.05 -8.84
CA ARG A 75 3.55 -8.40 -8.01
C ARG A 75 2.78 -9.62 -8.53
N ARG A 76 2.67 -9.77 -9.85
CA ARG A 76 1.94 -10.88 -10.50
C ARG A 76 2.80 -12.13 -10.74
N SER A 77 4.12 -12.04 -10.53
CA SER A 77 5.06 -13.15 -10.65
C SER A 77 4.68 -14.28 -9.70
N GLU A 78 4.89 -15.55 -10.07
CA GLU A 78 4.69 -16.69 -9.16
C GLU A 78 5.71 -16.70 -8.01
N ASP A 79 6.88 -16.08 -8.19
CA ASP A 79 7.90 -15.94 -7.14
C ASP A 79 7.44 -14.95 -6.06
N PRO A 80 7.19 -15.39 -4.81
CA PRO A 80 6.78 -14.51 -3.72
C PRO A 80 7.83 -13.44 -3.39
N GLY A 81 9.10 -13.65 -3.75
CA GLY A 81 10.19 -12.68 -3.56
C GLY A 81 10.33 -11.64 -4.67
N ALA A 82 9.60 -11.75 -5.78
CA ALA A 82 9.80 -10.87 -6.94
C ALA A 82 9.54 -9.39 -6.63
N LEU A 83 8.52 -9.08 -5.81
CA LEU A 83 8.23 -7.71 -5.41
C LEU A 83 9.35 -7.13 -4.54
N GLU A 84 9.87 -7.91 -3.60
CA GLU A 84 10.99 -7.52 -2.76
C GLU A 84 12.25 -7.27 -3.58
N GLN A 85 12.57 -8.16 -4.53
CA GLN A 85 13.69 -7.99 -5.45
C GLN A 85 13.55 -6.71 -6.28
N TYR A 86 12.36 -6.44 -6.83
CA TYR A 86 12.10 -5.19 -7.54
C TYR A 86 12.26 -3.96 -6.63
N LEU A 87 11.73 -4.00 -5.42
CA LEU A 87 11.88 -2.88 -4.48
C LEU A 87 13.33 -2.64 -4.07
N GLU A 88 14.15 -3.69 -4.00
CA GLU A 88 15.58 -3.60 -3.73
C GLU A 88 16.36 -2.92 -4.88
N THR A 89 15.90 -3.07 -6.13
CA THR A 89 16.51 -2.33 -7.26
C THR A 89 16.12 -0.85 -7.25
N VAL A 90 14.91 -0.51 -6.80
CA VAL A 90 14.43 0.88 -6.72
C VAL A 90 15.00 1.60 -5.50
N VAL A 91 15.03 0.93 -4.36
CA VAL A 91 15.55 1.45 -3.08
C VAL A 91 16.48 0.41 -2.47
N PRO A 92 17.80 0.51 -2.69
CA PRO A 92 18.74 -0.45 -2.15
C PRO A 92 18.71 -0.50 -0.62
N ASN A 93 18.80 -1.71 -0.07
CA ASN A 93 18.71 -2.06 1.35
C ASN A 93 17.41 -1.56 2.01
N PHE A 94 16.28 -1.54 1.31
CA PHE A 94 15.08 -0.90 1.84
C PHE A 94 14.60 -1.55 3.15
N GLN A 95 14.73 -2.87 3.30
CA GLN A 95 14.30 -3.58 4.52
C GLN A 95 14.98 -3.03 5.77
N LYS A 96 16.27 -2.70 5.69
CA LYS A 96 17.02 -2.08 6.78
C LYS A 96 16.60 -0.64 7.03
N LYS A 97 16.11 0.06 5.99
CA LYS A 97 15.69 1.47 6.08
C LYS A 97 14.31 1.63 6.71
N ILE A 98 13.40 0.68 6.47
CA ILE A 98 12.02 0.76 6.97
C ILE A 98 11.81 -0.05 8.25
N GLY A 99 12.62 -1.08 8.48
CA GLY A 99 12.55 -1.90 9.68
C GLY A 99 12.97 -1.13 10.92
N ASN A 100 12.31 -1.41 12.05
CA ASN A 100 12.76 -0.97 13.37
C ASN A 100 12.82 -2.19 14.29
N PRO A 101 14.01 -2.63 14.73
CA PRO A 101 14.16 -3.85 15.52
C PRO A 101 13.52 -3.76 16.91
N TYR A 102 13.13 -2.57 17.37
CA TYR A 102 12.49 -2.36 18.67
C TYR A 102 10.98 -2.20 18.59
N LEU A 103 10.45 -1.82 17.43
CA LEU A 103 9.02 -1.46 17.26
C LEU A 103 8.27 -2.33 16.24
N ALA A 104 8.99 -3.12 15.44
CA ALA A 104 8.41 -3.93 14.37
C ALA A 104 8.47 -5.42 14.72
N ASP A 105 7.55 -6.18 14.13
CA ASP A 105 7.67 -7.64 14.06
C ASP A 105 9.00 -8.01 13.37
N ALA A 106 9.64 -9.09 13.81
CA ALA A 106 10.86 -9.63 13.20
C ALA A 106 10.71 -9.90 11.70
N MET A 107 9.48 -10.07 11.21
CA MET A 107 9.16 -10.31 9.81
C MET A 107 8.69 -9.07 9.02
N PHE A 108 8.82 -7.86 9.56
CA PHE A 108 8.42 -6.64 8.86
C PHE A 108 9.46 -6.17 7.82
N PRO A 109 9.04 -5.78 6.60
CA PRO A 109 7.68 -5.85 6.05
C PRO A 109 7.33 -7.25 5.50
N LYS A 110 6.05 -7.63 5.61
CA LYS A 110 5.55 -8.96 5.20
C LYS A 110 5.20 -9.01 3.70
N LEU A 111 6.16 -8.71 2.82
CA LEU A 111 5.93 -8.59 1.37
C LEU A 111 5.68 -9.93 0.66
N LYS A 112 6.09 -11.04 1.27
CA LYS A 112 5.86 -12.40 0.73
C LYS A 112 4.45 -12.93 1.06
N SER A 113 3.74 -12.27 1.97
CA SER A 113 2.42 -12.68 2.44
C SER A 113 1.36 -12.19 1.47
N ARG A 114 1.07 -13.00 0.45
CA ARG A 114 0.06 -12.66 -0.57
C ARG A 114 -1.33 -13.08 -0.14
N ILE A 115 -2.32 -12.22 -0.39
CA ILE A 115 -3.72 -12.58 -0.22
C ILE A 115 -4.18 -13.37 -1.46
N THR A 116 -4.73 -14.56 -1.24
CA THR A 116 -5.36 -15.36 -2.29
C THR A 116 -6.87 -15.10 -2.30
N PHE A 117 -7.36 -14.61 -3.43
CA PHE A 117 -8.79 -14.38 -3.63
C PHE A 117 -9.42 -15.59 -4.32
N HIS A 118 -10.17 -16.39 -3.56
CA HIS A 118 -10.79 -17.63 -4.04
C HIS A 118 -11.82 -17.40 -5.16
N SER A 119 -12.43 -16.21 -5.20
CA SER A 119 -13.41 -15.77 -6.21
C SER A 119 -12.80 -14.87 -7.30
N GLY A 120 -11.46 -14.78 -7.38
CA GLY A 120 -10.76 -13.84 -8.25
C GLY A 120 -10.56 -12.46 -7.61
N ARG A 121 -9.66 -11.65 -8.18
CA ARG A 121 -9.33 -10.32 -7.65
C ARG A 121 -10.56 -9.40 -7.72
N MET A 122 -11.02 -8.91 -6.57
CA MET A 122 -12.08 -7.90 -6.53
C MET A 122 -11.52 -6.57 -7.03
N VAL A 123 -12.16 -5.99 -8.06
CA VAL A 123 -11.76 -4.68 -8.55
C VAL A 123 -12.29 -3.61 -7.61
N CYS A 124 -11.40 -2.79 -7.06
CA CYS A 124 -11.76 -1.63 -6.27
C CYS A 124 -11.67 -0.36 -7.11
N TYR A 125 -12.80 0.29 -7.37
CA TYR A 125 -12.84 1.62 -8.01
C TYR A 125 -12.88 2.76 -7.00
N CYS A 126 -12.87 2.44 -5.70
CA CYS A 126 -12.99 3.39 -4.60
C CYS A 126 -11.70 4.18 -4.32
N VAL A 127 -10.76 4.22 -5.25
CA VAL A 127 -9.47 4.92 -5.13
C VAL A 127 -9.20 5.84 -6.33
N LEU A 128 -10.19 6.00 -7.23
CA LEU A 128 -10.10 6.79 -8.46
C LEU A 128 -10.90 8.10 -8.42
N HIS A 129 -11.15 8.68 -7.25
CA HIS A 129 -11.97 9.89 -7.10
C HIS A 129 -11.26 11.00 -6.32
N ASN A 130 -11.70 12.22 -6.59
CA ASN A 130 -11.14 13.44 -6.02
C ASN A 130 -11.32 13.50 -4.50
N THR A 131 -10.27 13.90 -3.83
CA THR A 131 -10.23 14.27 -2.42
C THR A 131 -10.75 15.68 -2.21
N VAL A 132 -11.32 15.94 -1.03
CA VAL A 132 -11.74 17.27 -0.60
C VAL A 132 -10.73 17.77 0.44
N GLY A 133 -10.00 18.84 0.10
CA GLY A 133 -9.17 19.56 1.06
C GLY A 133 -10.01 20.39 2.02
N PRO A 134 -9.51 20.72 3.22
CA PRO A 134 -10.13 21.73 4.06
C PRO A 134 -10.15 23.08 3.33
N GLU A 135 -11.23 23.85 3.48
CA GLU A 135 -11.30 25.21 2.92
C GLU A 135 -10.10 26.05 3.43
N GLY A 136 -9.38 26.70 2.50
CA GLY A 136 -8.22 27.55 2.82
C GLY A 136 -6.85 26.87 2.75
N LEU A 137 -6.76 25.62 2.32
CA LEU A 137 -5.51 24.90 2.04
C LEU A 137 -5.34 24.55 0.56
N ASP A 138 -5.80 25.44 -0.32
CA ASP A 138 -5.55 25.33 -1.76
C ASP A 138 -4.11 25.82 -2.05
N TRP A 139 -3.31 24.95 -2.67
CA TRP A 139 -1.95 25.23 -3.14
C TRP A 139 -1.95 25.71 -4.59
#